data_AF-A0A7C4AVY1-F1
#
_entry.id   AF-A0A7C4AVY1-F1
#
_cell.length_a   1.000
_cell.length_b   1.000
_cell.length_c   1.000
_cell.angle_alpha   90.00
_cell.angle_beta   90.00
_cell.angle_gamma   90.00
#
_symmetry.space_group_name_H-M   'P 1'
#
loop_
_entity.id
_entity.type
_entity.pdbx_description
1 polymer ?
#
loop_
_entity_poly.entity_id
_entity_poly.type
_entity_poly.pdbx_seq_one_letter_code
_entity_poly.pdbx_strand_id
1 'polypeptide(L)'
;MEKYLVTKTSFLKLVDEQIKEGKEVVAPVRQENQANFRRIKSTAEILWGGPQTVVSAKSFVFPPKEELLNYETNDEVRVQPRVEAKPLILLGVHSCDINGMALLDKVFTEKNLDENYVKKRENLTVIGVECLEPCSPESFCYRKDSVLPWDGFDLFLTDLGKNFFVEVGSAKGESFLSGLGKKATQADVDRVKKIRRERDAKFDEKQRKLKPKLSDLPVLLKENYNSPVWAER
;
A
#
# COMPACT_ATOMS: atom_id res chain seq x y z
N MET A 1 -0.44 18.57 -3.91
CA MET A 1 -1.24 17.54 -3.22
C MET A 1 -2.29 18.24 -2.39
N GLU A 2 -3.56 18.10 -2.76
CA GLU A 2 -4.67 18.64 -1.98
C GLU A 2 -4.81 17.86 -0.67
N LYS A 3 -5.31 18.54 0.38
CA LYS A 3 -5.40 18.00 1.72
C LYS A 3 -6.76 18.30 2.29
N TYR A 4 -7.40 17.29 2.84
CA TYR A 4 -8.76 17.37 3.36
C TYR A 4 -8.83 16.85 4.79
N LEU A 5 -9.78 17.38 5.55
CA LEU A 5 -10.22 16.83 6.81
C LEU A 5 -11.59 16.18 6.59
N VAL A 6 -11.65 14.87 6.78
CA VAL A 6 -12.85 14.06 6.55
C VAL A 6 -13.20 13.34 7.85
N THR A 7 -14.47 13.35 8.26
CA THR A 7 -14.86 12.57 9.45
C THR A 7 -14.70 11.08 9.16
N LYS A 8 -14.27 10.30 10.16
CA LYS A 8 -14.14 8.85 9.96
C LYS A 8 -15.47 8.24 9.55
N THR A 9 -16.54 8.59 10.25
CA THR A 9 -17.89 8.09 9.95
C THR A 9 -18.31 8.34 8.51
N SER A 10 -18.08 9.55 7.98
CA SER A 10 -18.45 9.87 6.60
C SER A 10 -17.58 9.13 5.58
N PHE A 11 -16.27 9.01 5.85
CA PHE A 11 -15.35 8.26 4.99
C PHE A 11 -15.70 6.77 4.93
N LEU A 12 -15.95 6.15 6.09
CA LEU A 12 -16.30 4.73 6.17
C LEU A 12 -17.65 4.45 5.50
N LYS A 13 -18.63 5.34 5.71
CA LYS A 13 -19.93 5.23 5.04
C LYS A 13 -19.80 5.27 3.52
N LEU A 14 -18.97 6.16 2.98
CA LEU A 14 -18.68 6.22 1.55
C LEU A 14 -18.11 4.88 1.04
N VAL A 15 -17.13 4.30 1.74
CA VAL A 15 -16.57 2.99 1.35
C VAL A 15 -17.63 1.88 1.42
N ASP A 16 -18.46 1.84 2.47
CA ASP A 16 -19.56 0.86 2.56
C ASP A 16 -20.59 1.02 1.43
N GLU A 17 -20.84 2.25 0.96
CA GLU A 17 -21.67 2.51 -0.23
C GLU A 17 -21.03 1.94 -1.49
N GLN A 18 -19.71 2.08 -1.67
CA GLN A 18 -18.98 1.46 -2.79
C GLN A 18 -19.08 -0.08 -2.78
N ILE A 19 -19.01 -0.72 -1.61
CA ILE A 19 -19.19 -2.17 -1.48
C ILE A 19 -20.62 -2.57 -1.91
N LYS A 20 -21.64 -1.81 -1.48
CA LYS A 20 -23.05 -2.06 -1.83
C LYS A 20 -23.32 -1.90 -3.33
N GLU A 21 -22.60 -0.98 -3.99
CA GLU A 21 -22.64 -0.79 -5.45
C GLU A 21 -21.90 -1.92 -6.22
N GLY A 22 -21.33 -2.90 -5.51
CA GLY A 22 -20.69 -4.06 -6.10
C GLY A 22 -19.20 -3.89 -6.40
N LYS A 23 -18.56 -2.80 -5.92
CA LYS A 23 -17.11 -2.65 -6.05
C LYS A 23 -16.40 -3.60 -5.09
N GLU A 24 -15.34 -4.25 -5.58
CA GLU A 24 -14.50 -5.07 -4.72
C GLU A 24 -13.63 -4.16 -3.84
N VAL A 25 -13.75 -4.33 -2.52
CA VAL A 25 -12.89 -3.68 -1.53
C VAL A 25 -12.15 -4.76 -0.75
N VAL A 26 -10.83 -4.63 -0.71
CA VAL A 26 -9.93 -5.48 0.07
C VAL A 26 -9.25 -4.63 1.12
N ALA A 27 -9.18 -5.14 2.34
CA ALA A 27 -8.55 -4.46 3.47
C ALA A 27 -7.84 -5.46 4.38
N PRO A 28 -6.89 -5.02 5.23
CA PRO A 28 -6.35 -5.87 6.27
C PRO A 28 -7.47 -6.22 7.25
N VAL A 29 -7.65 -7.51 7.52
CA VAL A 29 -8.55 -8.02 8.55
C VAL A 29 -7.77 -8.92 9.49
N ARG A 30 -8.24 -9.04 10.74
CA ARG A 30 -7.69 -10.00 11.69
C ARG A 30 -8.19 -11.41 11.35
N GLN A 31 -7.26 -12.32 11.12
CA GLN A 31 -7.55 -13.74 10.94
C GLN A 31 -6.69 -14.51 11.94
N GLU A 32 -7.33 -15.08 12.96
CA GLU A 32 -6.66 -15.74 14.08
C GLU A 32 -5.62 -14.81 14.75
N ASN A 33 -4.34 -15.20 14.69
CA ASN A 33 -3.21 -14.49 15.29
C ASN A 33 -2.45 -13.60 14.28
N GLN A 34 -2.98 -13.43 13.06
CA GLN A 34 -2.30 -12.72 11.97
C GLN A 34 -3.23 -11.69 11.31
N ALA A 35 -2.63 -10.75 10.58
CA ALA A 35 -3.35 -9.86 9.67
C ALA A 35 -3.27 -10.40 8.24
N ASN A 36 -4.36 -10.35 7.49
CA ASN A 36 -4.40 -10.76 6.10
C ASN A 36 -5.27 -9.78 5.29
N PHE A 37 -4.87 -9.51 4.04
CA PHE A 37 -5.76 -8.82 3.12
C PHE A 37 -6.91 -9.75 2.70
N ARG A 38 -8.15 -9.31 2.91
CA ARG A 38 -9.36 -10.04 2.53
C ARG A 38 -10.37 -9.08 1.91
N ARG A 39 -11.22 -9.63 1.04
CA ARG A 39 -12.42 -8.93 0.57
C ARG A 39 -13.32 -8.70 1.77
N ILE A 40 -13.69 -7.44 2.02
CA ILE A 40 -14.57 -7.07 3.12
C ILE A 40 -15.99 -6.84 2.60
N LYS A 41 -16.98 -7.12 3.45
CA LYS A 41 -18.40 -6.81 3.21
C LYS A 41 -18.81 -5.52 3.90
N SER A 42 -18.04 -5.09 4.90
CA SER A 42 -18.18 -3.78 5.53
C SER A 42 -16.85 -3.26 6.07
N THR A 43 -16.72 -1.94 6.13
CA THR A 43 -15.60 -1.24 6.77
C THR A 43 -15.41 -1.58 8.25
N ALA A 44 -16.44 -2.13 8.91
CA ALA A 44 -16.34 -2.63 10.28
C ALA A 44 -15.35 -3.79 10.45
N GLU A 45 -15.00 -4.49 9.36
CA GLU A 45 -14.06 -5.62 9.37
C GLU A 45 -12.58 -5.16 9.33
N ILE A 46 -12.34 -3.88 9.04
CA ILE A 46 -11.00 -3.35 8.79
C ILE A 46 -10.17 -3.29 10.07
N LEU A 47 -8.94 -3.78 9.96
CA LEU A 47 -7.88 -3.60 10.94
C LEU A 47 -7.06 -2.35 10.59
N TRP A 48 -7.43 -1.19 11.15
CA TRP A 48 -6.80 0.12 10.86
C TRP A 48 -5.34 0.28 11.30
N GLY A 49 -4.83 -0.66 12.10
CA GLY A 49 -3.45 -0.74 12.53
C GLY A 49 -3.19 -2.07 13.22
N GLY A 50 -1.92 -2.46 13.34
CA GLY A 50 -1.55 -3.75 13.92
C GLY A 50 -0.31 -4.35 13.24
N PRO A 51 -0.14 -5.69 13.31
CA PRO A 51 0.96 -6.34 12.64
C PRO A 51 0.84 -6.17 11.12
N GLN A 52 1.97 -6.31 10.42
CA GLN A 52 1.94 -6.38 8.95
C GLN A 52 1.11 -7.59 8.49
N THR A 53 0.46 -7.46 7.35
CA THR A 53 -0.18 -8.61 6.71
C THR A 53 0.86 -9.66 6.32
N VAL A 54 0.49 -10.93 6.41
CA VAL A 54 1.40 -12.05 6.07
C VAL A 54 1.80 -11.99 4.60
N VAL A 55 0.83 -11.68 3.74
CA VAL A 55 1.04 -11.45 2.31
C VAL A 55 0.91 -9.96 2.03
N SER A 56 1.96 -9.38 1.46
CA SER A 56 2.04 -7.98 1.07
C SER A 56 0.98 -7.60 0.02
N ALA A 57 0.59 -6.31 0.03
CA ALA A 57 -0.27 -5.68 -0.97
C ALA A 57 0.21 -5.89 -2.41
N LYS A 58 1.52 -6.09 -2.63
CA LYS A 58 2.07 -6.33 -3.97
C LYS A 58 1.44 -7.52 -4.68
N SER A 59 0.88 -8.48 -3.94
CA SER A 59 0.23 -9.66 -4.51
C SER A 59 -1.01 -9.34 -5.36
N PHE A 60 -1.61 -8.16 -5.21
CA PHE A 60 -2.76 -7.71 -6.01
C PHE A 60 -2.36 -7.15 -7.39
N VAL A 61 -1.09 -6.78 -7.57
CA VAL A 61 -0.54 -6.32 -8.85
C VAL A 61 0.45 -7.30 -9.47
N PHE A 62 1.08 -8.14 -8.64
CA PHE A 62 2.02 -9.18 -9.05
C PHE A 62 1.75 -10.47 -8.26
N PRO A 63 0.75 -11.27 -8.67
CA PRO A 63 0.36 -12.49 -7.98
C PRO A 63 1.41 -13.60 -8.15
N PRO A 64 1.49 -14.59 -7.24
CA PRO A 64 2.44 -15.70 -7.35
C PRO A 64 2.27 -16.58 -8.59
N LYS A 65 1.06 -16.59 -9.17
CA LYS A 65 0.71 -17.28 -10.41
C LYS A 65 -0.21 -16.39 -11.22
N GLU A 66 0.01 -16.35 -12.52
CA GLU A 66 -0.75 -15.55 -13.46
C GLU A 66 -0.92 -16.29 -14.78
N GLU A 67 -2.13 -16.26 -15.33
CA GLU A 67 -2.42 -16.80 -16.66
C GLU A 67 -2.10 -15.72 -17.70
N LEU A 68 -1.07 -15.96 -18.52
CA LEU A 68 -0.60 -14.98 -19.52
C LEU A 68 -1.30 -15.14 -20.87
N LEU A 69 -1.64 -16.38 -21.23
CA LEU A 69 -2.30 -16.70 -22.49
C LEU A 69 -3.00 -18.06 -22.40
N ASN A 70 -4.01 -18.23 -23.24
CA ASN A 70 -4.56 -19.52 -23.62
C ASN A 70 -4.18 -19.81 -25.07
N TYR A 71 -4.02 -21.08 -25.41
CA TYR A 71 -3.78 -21.47 -26.79
C TYR A 71 -4.45 -22.80 -27.14
N GLU A 72 -4.82 -22.93 -28.40
CA GLU A 72 -5.34 -24.16 -29.01
C GLU A 72 -4.41 -24.57 -30.16
N THR A 73 -4.06 -25.85 -30.24
CA THR A 73 -3.14 -26.42 -31.25
C THR A 73 -3.83 -27.48 -32.10
N ASN A 74 -5.06 -27.20 -32.56
CA ASN A 74 -5.78 -28.08 -33.48
C ASN A 74 -5.17 -27.91 -34.90
N ASP A 75 -5.99 -27.89 -35.96
CA ASP A 75 -5.51 -27.70 -37.33
C ASP A 75 -4.74 -26.37 -37.54
N GLU A 76 -5.00 -25.37 -36.68
CA GLU A 76 -4.27 -24.10 -36.61
C GLU A 76 -3.92 -23.75 -35.16
N VAL A 77 -2.77 -23.11 -34.93
CA VAL A 77 -2.39 -22.58 -33.61
C VAL A 77 -3.11 -21.25 -33.37
N ARG A 78 -4.02 -21.21 -32.40
CA ARG A 78 -4.70 -19.98 -31.95
C ARG A 78 -4.20 -19.61 -30.57
N VAL A 79 -3.70 -18.39 -30.41
CA VAL A 79 -3.22 -17.86 -29.13
C VAL A 79 -4.08 -16.67 -28.71
N GLN A 80 -4.56 -16.67 -27.47
CA GLN A 80 -5.35 -15.60 -26.87
C GLN A 80 -4.63 -15.09 -25.61
N PRO A 81 -4.07 -13.88 -25.62
CA PRO A 81 -3.48 -13.30 -24.41
C PRO A 81 -4.56 -13.08 -23.36
N ARG A 82 -4.18 -13.28 -22.09
CA ARG A 82 -5.04 -13.10 -20.93
C ARG A 82 -4.50 -11.96 -20.07
N VAL A 83 -5.36 -10.99 -19.80
CA VAL A 83 -5.10 -9.95 -18.81
C VAL A 83 -6.29 -9.81 -17.88
N GLU A 84 -6.17 -10.38 -16.69
CA GLU A 84 -7.17 -10.25 -15.64
C GLU A 84 -6.85 -9.04 -14.75
N ALA A 85 -7.45 -7.89 -15.07
CA ALA A 85 -7.27 -6.65 -14.32
C ALA A 85 -8.64 -6.05 -13.98
N LYS A 86 -9.32 -6.57 -12.96
CA LYS A 86 -10.60 -6.02 -12.50
C LYS A 86 -10.39 -4.80 -11.59
N PRO A 87 -11.28 -3.79 -11.64
CA PRO A 87 -11.25 -2.70 -10.66
C PRO A 87 -11.30 -3.22 -9.22
N LEU A 88 -10.37 -2.75 -8.39
CA LEU A 88 -10.23 -3.16 -7.00
C LEU A 88 -9.87 -1.96 -6.13
N ILE A 89 -10.47 -1.83 -4.96
CA ILE A 89 -10.06 -0.85 -3.94
C ILE A 89 -9.28 -1.60 -2.86
N LEU A 90 -8.02 -1.21 -2.67
CA LEU A 90 -7.18 -1.70 -1.58
C LEU A 90 -7.11 -0.62 -0.49
N LEU A 91 -7.74 -0.89 0.65
CA LEU A 91 -7.95 0.05 1.74
C LEU A 91 -7.13 -0.34 2.98
N GLY A 92 -6.60 0.66 3.69
CA GLY A 92 -5.83 0.45 4.92
C GLY A 92 -4.42 -0.07 4.65
N VAL A 93 -3.83 0.29 3.51
CA VAL A 93 -2.50 -0.17 3.11
C VAL A 93 -1.43 0.59 3.87
N HIS A 94 -0.45 -0.11 4.45
CA HIS A 94 0.68 0.54 5.11
C HIS A 94 1.61 1.21 4.08
N SER A 95 2.25 2.32 4.47
CA SER A 95 3.20 3.07 3.62
C SER A 95 4.29 2.21 2.99
N CYS A 96 4.83 1.22 3.72
CA CYS A 96 5.89 0.35 3.22
C CYS A 96 5.42 -0.60 2.10
N ASP A 97 4.15 -1.03 2.12
CA ASP A 97 3.55 -1.81 1.05
C ASP A 97 3.31 -0.96 -0.21
N ILE A 98 2.87 0.30 -0.03
CA ILE A 98 2.70 1.27 -1.12
C ILE A 98 4.05 1.53 -1.79
N ASN A 99 5.10 1.82 -1.00
CA ASN A 99 6.46 2.02 -1.51
C ASN A 99 7.00 0.76 -2.19
N GLY A 100 6.65 -0.43 -1.70
CA GLY A 100 6.96 -1.70 -2.36
C GLY A 100 6.36 -1.79 -3.76
N MET A 101 5.07 -1.42 -3.92
CA MET A 101 4.42 -1.36 -5.23
C MET A 101 5.05 -0.27 -6.12
N ALA A 102 5.38 0.92 -5.59
CA ALA A 102 6.04 1.97 -6.35
C ALA A 102 7.42 1.55 -6.91
N LEU A 103 8.15 0.69 -6.18
CA LEU A 103 9.39 0.09 -6.70
C LEU A 103 9.12 -0.92 -7.81
N LEU A 104 8.07 -1.74 -7.69
CA LEU A 104 7.64 -2.64 -8.77
C LEU A 104 7.17 -1.87 -10.01
N ASP A 105 6.50 -0.73 -9.82
CA ASP A 105 6.09 0.15 -10.91
C ASP A 105 7.29 0.50 -11.81
N LYS A 106 8.46 0.80 -11.22
CA LYS A 106 9.70 1.04 -11.99
C LYS A 106 10.18 -0.20 -12.73
N VAL A 107 10.25 -1.35 -12.03
CA VAL A 107 10.75 -2.61 -12.61
C VAL A 107 9.91 -3.04 -13.82
N PHE A 108 8.58 -2.92 -13.74
CA PHE A 108 7.65 -3.40 -14.76
C PHE A 108 7.31 -2.35 -15.85
N THR A 109 7.88 -1.15 -15.78
CA THR A 109 7.63 -0.08 -16.78
C THR A 109 8.88 0.51 -17.44
N GLU A 110 10.09 0.32 -16.88
CA GLU A 110 11.28 1.06 -17.34
C GLU A 110 11.77 0.69 -18.76
N LYS A 111 11.71 -0.58 -19.15
CA LYS A 111 12.24 -1.05 -20.46
C LYS A 111 11.27 -1.94 -21.22
N ASN A 112 10.82 -3.00 -20.57
CA ASN A 112 9.84 -3.94 -21.11
C ASN A 112 8.57 -3.79 -20.28
N LEU A 113 7.59 -3.12 -20.87
CA LEU A 113 6.31 -2.90 -20.23
C LEU A 113 5.62 -4.25 -20.01
N ASP A 114 5.31 -4.57 -18.76
CA ASP A 114 4.46 -5.71 -18.46
C ASP A 114 2.99 -5.26 -18.49
N GLU A 115 2.27 -5.63 -19.55
CA GLU A 115 0.87 -5.24 -19.72
C GLU A 115 -0.04 -5.78 -18.61
N ASN A 116 0.26 -6.95 -18.07
CA ASN A 116 -0.53 -7.58 -17.02
C ASN A 116 -0.43 -6.80 -15.71
N TYR A 117 0.79 -6.41 -15.36
CA TYR A 117 1.08 -5.58 -14.20
C TYR A 117 0.44 -4.19 -14.34
N VAL A 118 0.68 -3.51 -15.46
CA VAL A 118 0.22 -2.13 -15.67
C VAL A 118 -1.30 -2.03 -15.64
N LYS A 119 -2.01 -2.93 -16.34
CA LYS A 119 -3.49 -2.94 -16.33
C LYS A 119 -4.04 -3.18 -14.92
N LYS A 120 -3.43 -4.07 -14.12
CA LYS A 120 -3.81 -4.26 -12.71
C LYS A 120 -3.56 -3.01 -11.89
N ARG A 121 -2.40 -2.38 -12.07
CA ARG A 121 -1.98 -1.18 -11.36
C ARG A 121 -2.90 0.01 -11.64
N GLU A 122 -3.32 0.18 -12.90
CA GLU A 122 -4.27 1.21 -13.35
C GLU A 122 -5.67 0.99 -12.77
N ASN A 123 -6.12 -0.27 -12.67
CA ASN A 123 -7.44 -0.62 -12.14
C ASN A 123 -7.47 -0.71 -10.59
N LEU A 124 -6.32 -0.68 -9.94
CA LEU A 124 -6.20 -0.65 -8.49
C LEU A 124 -6.38 0.78 -7.95
N THR A 125 -7.27 0.94 -6.96
CA THR A 125 -7.36 2.14 -6.14
C THR A 125 -6.66 1.88 -4.81
N VAL A 126 -5.63 2.63 -4.48
CA VAL A 126 -4.81 2.43 -3.29
C VAL A 126 -5.11 3.52 -2.25
N ILE A 127 -5.73 3.11 -1.15
CA ILE A 127 -6.02 3.97 0.00
C ILE A 127 -5.15 3.53 1.18
N GLY A 128 -4.10 4.30 1.44
CA GLY A 128 -3.14 4.02 2.49
C GLY A 128 -3.53 4.58 3.85
N VAL A 129 -2.96 4.02 4.91
CA VAL A 129 -3.05 4.53 6.27
C VAL A 129 -1.65 4.73 6.86
N GLU A 130 -1.48 5.83 7.56
CA GLU A 130 -0.23 6.17 8.23
C GLU A 130 -0.03 5.33 9.49
N CYS A 131 1.07 4.58 9.55
CA CYS A 131 1.46 3.86 10.76
C CYS A 131 1.96 4.85 11.83
N LEU A 132 1.23 4.97 12.93
CA LEU A 132 1.63 5.81 14.07
C LEU A 132 2.54 5.10 15.09
N GLU A 133 2.69 3.79 14.92
CA GLU A 133 3.56 2.90 15.72
C GLU A 133 4.22 1.88 14.78
N PRO A 134 5.44 1.40 15.09
CA PRO A 134 6.05 0.30 14.34
C PRO A 134 5.26 -1.00 14.55
N CYS A 135 5.09 -1.77 13.48
CA CYS A 135 4.39 -3.06 13.54
C CYS A 135 5.14 -4.12 14.36
N SER A 136 6.47 -4.04 14.42
CA SER A 136 7.33 -4.83 15.31
C SER A 136 8.68 -4.14 15.54
N PRO A 137 9.45 -4.52 16.58
CA PRO A 137 10.82 -4.04 16.79
C PRO A 137 11.78 -4.38 15.63
N GLU A 138 11.51 -5.46 14.88
CA GLU A 138 12.28 -5.92 13.73
C GLU A 138 11.94 -5.19 12.44
N SER A 139 10.90 -4.34 12.44
CA SER A 139 10.58 -3.50 11.30
C SER A 139 11.64 -2.42 11.08
N PHE A 140 11.86 -2.06 9.81
CA PHE A 140 12.88 -1.08 9.42
C PHE A 140 12.29 0.13 8.67
N CYS A 141 10.97 0.34 8.75
CA CYS A 141 10.30 1.35 7.93
C CYS A 141 10.91 2.75 8.09
N TYR A 142 11.24 3.16 9.32
CA TYR A 142 11.85 4.47 9.58
C TYR A 142 13.31 4.52 9.12
N ARG A 143 14.06 3.43 9.31
CA ARG A 143 15.47 3.34 8.86
C ARG A 143 15.65 3.36 7.34
N LYS A 144 14.60 3.01 6.60
CA LYS A 144 14.58 3.02 5.13
C LYS A 144 13.76 4.19 4.57
N ASP A 145 13.48 5.22 5.37
CA ASP A 145 12.71 6.41 4.98
C ASP A 145 11.35 6.06 4.32
N SER A 146 10.66 5.05 4.87
CA SER A 146 9.45 4.44 4.31
C SER A 146 8.24 4.46 5.26
N VAL A 147 8.29 5.33 6.29
CA VAL A 147 7.14 5.59 7.19
C VAL A 147 6.01 6.36 6.49
N LEU A 148 6.33 7.08 5.42
CA LEU A 148 5.37 7.73 4.53
C LEU A 148 5.51 7.15 3.11
N PRO A 149 4.43 7.14 2.32
CA PRO A 149 4.51 6.74 0.93
C PRO A 149 5.27 7.81 0.12
N TRP A 150 6.08 7.38 -0.85
CA TRP A 150 6.79 8.27 -1.77
C TRP A 150 5.88 8.72 -2.92
N ASP A 151 5.15 7.77 -3.50
CA ASP A 151 4.10 7.97 -4.51
C ASP A 151 3.11 6.79 -4.48
N GLY A 152 2.29 6.65 -5.53
CA GLY A 152 1.63 5.37 -5.82
C GLY A 152 0.35 5.11 -5.03
N PHE A 153 -0.17 6.11 -4.33
CA PHE A 153 -1.46 6.06 -3.65
C PHE A 153 -2.45 7.04 -4.27
N ASP A 154 -3.74 6.73 -4.12
CA ASP A 154 -4.82 7.63 -4.50
C ASP A 154 -5.23 8.51 -3.32
N LEU A 155 -5.32 7.92 -2.12
CA LEU A 155 -5.58 8.63 -0.87
C LEU A 155 -4.65 8.09 0.24
N PHE A 156 -4.14 8.98 1.09
CA PHE A 156 -3.35 8.59 2.26
C PHE A 156 -3.93 9.21 3.53
N LEU A 157 -4.24 8.36 4.51
CA LEU A 157 -5.02 8.70 5.68
C LEU A 157 -4.13 8.77 6.93
N THR A 158 -4.11 9.93 7.60
CA THR A 158 -3.56 10.06 8.96
C THR A 158 -4.71 10.16 9.96
N ASP A 159 -4.68 9.30 10.98
CA ASP A 159 -5.70 9.29 12.04
C ASP A 159 -5.55 10.50 12.99
N LEU A 160 -6.59 11.34 13.07
CA LEU A 160 -6.70 12.48 14.00
C LEU A 160 -7.79 12.28 15.07
N GLY A 161 -8.17 11.03 15.35
CA GLY A 161 -9.22 10.65 16.29
C GLY A 161 -10.59 10.55 15.63
N LYS A 162 -11.36 11.64 15.63
CA LYS A 162 -12.70 11.69 14.99
C LYS A 162 -12.64 11.87 13.47
N ASN A 163 -11.51 12.36 12.97
CA ASN A 163 -11.31 12.68 11.56
C ASN A 163 -10.09 11.93 11.02
N PHE A 164 -10.11 11.67 9.73
CA PHE A 164 -8.90 11.45 8.95
C PHE A 164 -8.44 12.79 8.37
N PHE A 165 -7.13 13.03 8.47
CA PHE A 165 -6.46 13.93 7.55
C PHE A 165 -6.12 13.14 6.30
N VAL A 166 -6.56 13.62 5.14
CA VAL A 166 -6.49 12.91 3.88
C VAL A 166 -5.61 13.69 2.92
N GLU A 167 -4.52 13.08 2.48
CA GLU A 167 -3.67 13.58 1.40
C GLU A 167 -4.08 12.91 0.09
N VAL A 168 -4.40 13.70 -0.94
CA VAL A 168 -4.89 13.19 -2.23
C VAL A 168 -3.74 13.04 -3.23
N GLY A 169 -3.40 11.80 -3.56
CA GLY A 169 -2.25 11.44 -4.41
C GLY A 169 -2.56 11.36 -5.90
N SER A 170 -3.83 11.27 -6.31
CA SER A 170 -4.21 11.11 -7.71
C SER A 170 -5.57 11.73 -8.06
N ALA A 171 -5.86 11.87 -9.36
CA ALA A 171 -7.18 12.27 -9.85
C ALA A 171 -8.29 11.25 -9.48
N LYS A 172 -7.94 9.96 -9.39
CA LYS A 172 -8.85 8.90 -8.93
C LYS A 172 -9.19 9.11 -7.45
N GLY A 173 -8.21 9.49 -6.63
CA GLY A 173 -8.42 9.85 -5.22
C GLY A 173 -9.31 11.08 -5.04
N GLU A 174 -9.07 12.15 -5.82
CA GLU A 174 -9.92 13.35 -5.78
C GLU A 174 -11.37 13.00 -6.15
N SER A 175 -11.55 12.21 -7.22
CA SER A 175 -12.87 11.72 -7.65
C SER A 175 -13.51 10.80 -6.62
N PHE A 176 -12.72 10.01 -5.88
CA PHE A 176 -13.22 9.15 -4.81
C PHE A 176 -13.78 9.97 -3.66
N LEU A 177 -13.16 11.11 -3.30
CA LEU A 177 -13.66 11.98 -2.24
C LEU A 177 -14.87 12.82 -2.67
N SER A 178 -15.00 13.21 -3.94
CA SER A 178 -16.13 13.93 -4.55
C SER A 178 -16.94 14.82 -3.58
N GLY A 179 -16.29 15.83 -2.99
CA GLY A 179 -16.95 16.82 -2.11
C GLY A 179 -17.12 16.38 -0.65
N LEU A 180 -16.54 15.25 -0.25
CA LEU A 180 -16.53 14.78 1.12
C LEU A 180 -15.45 15.50 1.95
N GLY A 181 -15.86 16.01 3.12
CA GLY A 181 -14.98 16.71 4.04
C GLY A 181 -14.74 18.17 3.65
N LYS A 182 -13.75 18.79 4.28
CA LYS A 182 -13.37 20.18 4.03
C LYS A 182 -11.88 20.28 3.75
N LYS A 183 -11.45 21.29 2.99
CA LYS A 183 -10.02 21.55 2.82
C LYS A 183 -9.35 21.73 4.19
N ALA A 184 -8.20 21.09 4.36
CA ALA A 184 -7.43 21.15 5.59
C ALA A 184 -6.90 22.57 5.81
N THR A 185 -6.98 23.05 7.05
CA THR A 185 -6.42 24.34 7.44
C THR A 185 -4.93 24.23 7.77
N GLN A 186 -4.24 25.36 7.88
CA GLN A 186 -2.85 25.37 8.35
C GLN A 186 -2.71 24.74 9.74
N ALA A 187 -3.69 24.94 10.63
CA ALA A 187 -3.72 24.32 11.95
C ALA A 187 -3.83 22.79 11.89
N ASP A 188 -4.60 22.24 10.95
CA ASP A 188 -4.69 20.79 10.73
C ASP A 188 -3.35 20.22 10.24
N VAL A 189 -2.68 20.93 9.32
CA VAL A 189 -1.35 20.56 8.82
C VAL A 189 -0.32 20.57 9.95
N ASP A 190 -0.31 21.59 10.81
CA ASP A 190 0.64 21.67 11.92
C ASP A 190 0.35 20.62 13.01
N ARG A 191 -0.91 20.26 13.21
CA ARG A 191 -1.30 19.11 14.04
C ARG A 191 -0.73 17.80 13.50
N VAL A 192 -0.83 17.55 12.19
CA VAL A 192 -0.25 16.35 11.56
C VAL A 192 1.27 16.35 11.67
N LYS A 193 1.94 17.50 11.47
CA LYS A 193 3.39 17.60 11.68
C LYS A 193 3.80 17.22 13.11
N LYS A 194 3.03 17.66 14.11
CA LYS A 194 3.29 17.29 15.51
C LYS A 194 3.17 15.77 15.72
N ILE A 195 2.09 15.17 15.22
CA ILE A 195 1.88 13.71 15.29
C ILE A 195 3.00 12.95 14.59
N ARG A 196 3.45 13.43 13.42
CA ARG A 196 4.56 12.82 12.68
C ARG A 196 5.88 12.88 13.44
N ARG A 197 6.18 13.98 14.12
CA ARG A 197 7.36 14.08 15.00
C ARG A 197 7.30 13.08 16.16
N GLU A 198 6.14 12.94 16.79
CA GLU A 198 5.94 11.96 17.87
C GLU A 198 6.06 10.52 17.35
N ARG A 199 5.46 10.22 16.19
CA ARG A 199 5.62 8.95 15.48
C ARG A 199 7.10 8.66 15.22
N ASP A 200 7.84 9.60 14.62
CA ASP A 200 9.24 9.42 14.25
C ASP A 200 10.11 9.10 15.47
N ALA A 201 9.87 9.77 16.59
CA ALA A 201 10.55 9.47 17.86
C ALA A 201 10.27 8.03 18.32
N LYS A 202 9.02 7.58 18.28
CA LYS A 202 8.64 6.20 18.68
C LYS A 202 9.24 5.15 17.75
N PHE A 203 9.23 5.41 16.45
CA PHE A 203 9.88 4.53 15.48
C PHE A 203 11.39 4.48 15.71
N ASP A 204 12.02 5.63 15.99
CA ASP A 204 13.44 5.68 16.28
C ASP A 204 13.80 4.87 17.53
N GLU A 205 13.00 5.00 18.59
CA GLU A 205 13.17 4.31 19.86
C GLU A 205 12.97 2.80 19.74
N LYS A 206 11.86 2.38 19.11
CA LYS A 206 11.38 0.98 19.16
C LYS A 206 11.93 0.09 18.05
N GLN A 207 12.33 0.64 16.89
CA GLN A 207 12.88 -0.16 15.80
C GLN A 207 14.36 -0.48 16.03
N ARG A 208 14.76 -1.70 15.66
CA ARG A 208 16.16 -2.07 15.57
C ARG A 208 16.93 -1.08 14.69
N LYS A 209 18.11 -0.69 15.16
CA LYS A 209 19.03 0.14 14.39
C LYS A 209 19.63 -0.72 13.27
N LEU A 210 19.61 -0.21 12.04
CA LEU A 210 20.39 -0.78 10.94
C LEU A 210 21.85 -0.34 11.12
N LYS A 211 22.76 -1.31 11.27
CA LYS A 211 24.19 -1.04 11.42
C LYS A 211 24.82 -0.41 10.16
N PRO A 212 24.51 -0.86 8.92
CA PRO A 212 24.91 -0.14 7.71
C PRO A 212 23.89 0.94 7.32
N LYS A 213 24.35 2.02 6.68
CA LYS A 213 23.43 2.99 6.04
C LYS A 213 22.84 2.35 4.79
N LEU A 214 21.66 2.81 4.40
CA LEU A 214 21.01 2.33 3.16
C LEU A 214 21.90 2.53 1.93
N SER A 215 22.67 3.63 1.89
CA SER A 215 23.65 3.96 0.85
C SER A 215 24.78 2.93 0.71
N ASP A 216 25.07 2.20 1.77
CA ASP A 216 26.21 1.27 1.81
C ASP A 216 25.80 -0.10 1.24
N LEU A 217 24.49 -0.37 1.13
CA LEU A 217 23.96 -1.66 0.70
C LEU A 217 24.49 -2.13 -0.67
N PRO A 218 24.54 -1.30 -1.74
CA PRO A 218 25.04 -1.77 -3.03
C PRO A 218 26.49 -2.27 -2.97
N VAL A 219 27.34 -1.56 -2.21
CA VAL A 219 28.75 -1.94 -2.03
C VAL A 219 28.84 -3.21 -1.19
N LEU A 220 28.15 -3.26 -0.04
CA LEU A 220 28.16 -4.41 0.85
C LEU A 220 27.66 -5.69 0.15
N LEU A 221 26.57 -5.60 -0.62
CA LEU A 221 26.03 -6.73 -1.38
C LEU A 221 27.00 -7.20 -2.47
N LYS A 222 27.68 -6.27 -3.15
CA LYS A 222 28.69 -6.59 -4.17
C LYS A 222 29.92 -7.27 -3.57
N GLU A 223 30.44 -6.75 -2.47
CA GLU A 223 31.63 -7.29 -1.80
C GLU A 223 31.36 -8.65 -1.15
N ASN A 224 30.12 -8.91 -0.72
CA ASN A 224 29.72 -10.14 -0.05
C ASN A 224 28.89 -11.06 -0.95
N TYR A 225 29.05 -10.98 -2.27
CA TYR A 225 28.29 -11.79 -3.23
C TYR A 225 28.49 -13.30 -2.99
N ASN A 226 29.70 -13.72 -2.60
CA ASN A 226 30.03 -15.11 -2.30
C ASN A 226 30.02 -15.43 -0.79
N SER A 227 29.32 -14.65 0.03
CA SER A 227 29.24 -14.87 1.48
C SER A 227 28.69 -16.27 1.80
N PRO A 228 29.25 -16.99 2.79
CA PRO A 228 28.74 -18.31 3.20
C PRO A 228 27.30 -18.25 3.73
N VAL A 229 26.83 -17.07 4.17
CA VAL A 229 25.44 -16.84 4.62
C VAL A 229 24.42 -17.22 3.53
N TRP A 230 24.75 -17.05 2.26
CA TRP A 230 23.85 -17.42 1.16
C TRP A 230 23.64 -18.93 1.00
N ALA A 231 24.52 -19.75 1.59
CA ALA A 231 24.42 -21.20 1.60
C ALA A 231 23.69 -21.74 2.83
N GLU A 232 23.35 -20.90 3.81
CA GLU A 232 22.57 -21.28 4.99
C GLU A 232 21.11 -21.55 4.56
N ARG A 233 20.56 -22.68 5.01
CA ARG A 233 19.17 -23.11 4.76
C ARG A 233 18.34 -23.07 6.04
#